data_AF-A0A3D4TFT1-F1
#
_entry.id   AF-A0A3D4TFT1-F1
#
_cell.length_a   1.000
_cell.length_b   1.000
_cell.length_c   1.000
_cell.angle_alpha   90.00
_cell.angle_beta   90.00
_cell.angle_gamma   90.00
#
_symmetry.space_group_name_H-M   'P 1'
#
loop_
_entity.id
_entity.type
_entity.pdbx_description
1 polymer ?
#
loop_
_entity_poly.entity_id
_entity_poly.type
_entity_poly.pdbx_seq_one_letter_code
_entity_poly.pdbx_strand_id
1 'polypeptide(L)' 'LITALKPDVLVKGGDYTIEQIVGSKEVMANGGRVVINPIVEGFSTTGLIQQIKSSYS' A
#
# COMPACT_ATOMS: atom_id res chain seq x y z
N LEU A 1 9.46 -9.98 10.39
CA LEU A 1 8.05 -9.88 10.84
C LEU A 1 7.10 -10.64 9.91
N ILE A 2 7.02 -10.34 8.61
CA ILE A 2 6.13 -11.04 7.65
C ILE A 2 6.32 -12.56 7.67
N THR A 3 7.57 -13.04 7.63
CA THR A 3 7.90 -14.48 7.71
C THR A 3 7.50 -15.15 9.03
N ALA A 4 7.45 -14.38 10.12
CA ALA A 4 7.05 -14.87 11.43
C ALA A 4 5.53 -14.90 11.59
N LEU A 5 4.84 -13.88 11.06
CA LEU A 5 3.38 -13.75 11.12
C LEU A 5 2.65 -14.61 10.08
N LYS A 6 3.29 -14.90 8.94
CA LYS A 6 2.74 -15.72 7.84
C LYS A 6 1.30 -15.31 7.45
N PRO A 7 1.06 -14.06 7.05
CA PRO A 7 -0.29 -13.59 6.78
C PRO A 7 -0.86 -14.31 5.54
N ASP A 8 -2.16 -14.65 5.60
CA ASP A 8 -2.89 -15.19 4.45
C ASP A 8 -3.09 -14.15 3.33
N VAL A 9 -3.11 -12.86 3.71
CA VAL A 9 -3.28 -11.74 2.78
C VAL A 9 -2.34 -10.60 3.13
N LEU A 10 -1.55 -10.14 2.15
CA LEU A 10 -0.72 -8.94 2.25
C LEU A 10 -1.27 -7.86 1.31
N VAL A 11 -1.66 -6.71 1.85
CA VAL A 11 -2.26 -5.62 1.08
C VAL A 11 -1.32 -4.41 1.08
N LYS A 12 -1.09 -3.81 -0.10
CA LYS A 12 -0.40 -2.54 -0.23
C LYS A 12 -1.21 -1.61 -1.13
N GLY A 13 -1.50 -0.40 -0.66
CA GLY A 13 -2.08 0.65 -1.50
C GLY A 13 -1.00 1.32 -2.34
N GLY A 14 -1.28 1.60 -3.61
CA GLY A 14 -0.37 2.34 -4.49
C GLY A 14 -0.32 1.83 -5.92
N ASP A 15 0.74 2.26 -6.60
CA ASP A 15 1.10 2.00 -7.99
C ASP A 15 2.23 0.95 -8.12
N TYR A 16 2.34 0.06 -7.12
CA TYR A 16 3.36 -0.98 -7.07
C TYR A 16 3.05 -2.15 -8.00
N THR A 17 4.09 -2.84 -8.48
CA THR A 17 3.99 -4.23 -8.93
C THR A 17 4.14 -5.19 -7.76
N ILE A 18 3.70 -6.45 -7.90
CA ILE A 18 3.79 -7.45 -6.83
C ILE A 18 5.25 -7.67 -6.40
N GLU A 19 6.19 -7.62 -7.34
CA GLU A 19 7.62 -7.82 -7.10
C GLU A 19 8.26 -6.69 -6.29
N GLN A 20 7.67 -5.50 -6.31
CA GLN A 20 8.14 -4.34 -5.54
C GLN A 20 7.70 -4.40 -4.07
N ILE A 21 6.73 -5.25 -3.73
CA ILE A 21 6.22 -5.38 -2.37
C ILE A 21 7.11 -6.31 -1.54
N VAL A 22 7.77 -5.76 -0.52
CA VAL A 22 8.55 -6.55 0.44
C VAL A 22 7.64 -7.58 1.13
N GLY A 23 8.05 -8.86 1.11
CA GLY A 23 7.27 -9.96 1.69
C GLY A 23 6.33 -10.65 0.71
N SER A 24 6.20 -10.18 -0.53
CA SER A 24 5.28 -10.76 -1.51
C SER A 24 5.60 -12.21 -1.84
N LYS A 25 6.88 -12.52 -2.05
CA LYS A 25 7.37 -13.88 -2.34
C LYS A 25 7.08 -14.82 -1.18
N GLU A 26 7.34 -14.39 0.05
CA GLU A 26 7.14 -15.18 1.26
C GLU A 26 5.66 -15.46 1.51
N VAL A 27 4.78 -14.49 1.28
CA VAL A 27 3.33 -14.67 1.43
C VAL A 27 2.80 -15.64 0.37
N MET A 28 3.17 -15.45 -0.89
CA MET A 28 2.74 -16.35 -1.98
C MET A 28 3.29 -17.77 -1.82
N ALA A 29 4.54 -17.93 -1.37
CA ALA A 29 5.13 -19.23 -1.09
C ALA A 29 4.44 -19.98 0.06
N ASN A 30 3.84 -19.24 1.01
CA ASN A 30 3.03 -19.81 2.09
C ASN A 30 1.56 -20.05 1.69
N GLY A 31 1.20 -19.89 0.41
CA GLY A 31 -0.16 -20.07 -0.10
C GLY A 31 -1.09 -18.87 0.12
N GLY A 32 -0.57 -17.77 0.65
CA GLY A 32 -1.29 -16.51 0.78
C GLY A 32 -1.35 -15.74 -0.53
N ARG A 33 -2.04 -14.59 -0.52
CA ARG A 33 -2.17 -13.71 -1.68
C ARG A 33 -1.70 -12.28 -1.39
N VAL A 34 -1.21 -11.63 -2.43
CA VAL A 34 -0.80 -10.22 -2.39
C VAL A 34 -1.83 -9.40 -3.17
N VAL A 35 -2.30 -8.30 -2.59
CA VAL A 35 -3.31 -7.43 -3.19
C VAL A 35 -2.78 -6.01 -3.25
N ILE A 36 -2.82 -5.42 -4.44
CA ILE A 36 -2.53 -4.00 -4.64
C ILE A 36 -3.86 -3.26 -4.63
N ASN A 37 -4.03 -2.33 -3.68
CA ASN A 37 -5.21 -1.48 -3.63
C ASN A 37 -4.96 -0.21 -4.46
N PRO A 38 -5.79 0.11 -5.47
CA PRO A 38 -5.58 1.29 -6.30
C PRO A 38 -5.64 2.59 -5.51
N ILE A 39 -4.91 3.59 -5.98
CA ILE A 39 -4.96 4.94 -5.42
C ILE A 39 -6.29 5.59 -5.78
N VAL A 40 -6.93 6.23 -4.81
CA VAL A 40 -8.11 7.07 -5.06
C VAL A 40 -7.63 8.49 -5.36
N GLU A 41 -7.85 8.95 -6.58
CA GLU A 41 -7.45 10.29 -7.00
C GLU A 41 -8.12 11.38 -6.18
N GLY A 42 -7.41 12.48 -5.94
CA GLY A 42 -7.90 13.61 -5.14
C GLY A 42 -7.78 13.43 -3.62
N PHE A 43 -7.43 12.23 -3.13
CA PHE A 43 -7.26 11.96 -1.70
C PHE A 43 -5.80 11.69 -1.37
N SER A 44 -5.10 12.69 -0.84
CA SER A 44 -3.77 12.51 -0.29
C SER A 44 -3.53 13.46 0.88
N THR A 45 -2.70 13.04 1.84
CA THR A 45 -2.29 13.91 2.96
C THR A 45 -1.57 15.16 2.45
N THR A 46 -0.72 15.03 1.43
CA THR A 46 -0.06 16.17 0.78
C THR A 46 -1.06 17.13 0.14
N GLY A 47 -2.03 16.61 -0.60
CA GLY A 47 -3.10 17.40 -1.21
C GLY A 47 -3.93 18.13 -0.16
N LEU A 48 -4.29 17.45 0.93
CA LEU A 48 -4.99 18.06 2.07
C LEU A 48 -4.18 19.19 2.70
N ILE A 49 -2.88 18.98 2.93
CA ILE A 49 -1.99 20.03 3.48
C ILE A 49 -1.92 21.23 2.53
N GLN A 50 -1.82 21.02 1.22
CA GLN A 50 -1.81 22.11 0.24
C GLN A 50 -3.13 22.87 0.22
N GLN A 51 -4.27 22.18 0.24
CA GLN A 51 -5.60 22.81 0.34
C GLN A 51 -5.72 23.69 1.58
N ILE A 52 -5.25 23.19 2.73
CA ILE A 52 -5.20 23.96 3.98
C ILE A 52 -4.35 25.22 3.77
N LYS A 53 -3.12 25.11 3.27
CA LYS A 53 -2.23 26.26 3.05
C LYS A 53 -2.82 27.30 2.10
N SER A 54 -3.41 26.86 0.99
CA SER A 54 -4.07 27.75 0.01
C SER A 54 -5.28 28.47 0.58
N SER A 55 -5.95 27.92 1.60
CA SER A 55 -7.12 28.55 2.23
C SER A 55 -6.77 29.70 3.17
N TYR A 56 -5.49 29.87 3.53
CA TYR A 56 -4.99 30.93 4.42
C TYR A 56 -4.00 31.91 3.73
N SER A 57 -3.85 31.80 2.40
CA SER A 57 -3.07 32.75 1.58
C SER A 57 -4.00 33.81 1.00
#